data_AF-A0A7Z9KKQ4-F1
#
_entry.id   AF-A0A7Z9KKQ4-F1
#
_cell.length_a   1.000
_cell.length_b   1.000
_cell.length_c   1.000
_cell.angle_alpha   90.00
_cell.angle_beta   90.00
_cell.angle_gamma   90.00
#
_symmetry.space_group_name_H-M   'P 1'
#
loop_
_entity.id
_entity.type
_entity.pdbx_description
1 polymer ?
#
loop_
_entity_poly.entity_id
_entity_poly.type
_entity_poly.pdbx_seq_one_letter_code
_entity_poly.pdbx_strand_id
1 'polypeptide(L)'
;MITDFLHNCGDVEKGFVGNSEWWIVSGSVKVQIFLTNLEENAELVVAANLFQYPVQKAEINEYVLKLNGTLKLKGVSFGIRNQHLILSYIRPVQELDPEELEWIIASIAVIADEYDDFLIEKFNL
;
A
#
# COMPACT_ATOMS: atom_id res chain seq x y z
N MET A 1 -14.20 -12.78 -2.66
CA MET A 1 -13.11 -12.39 -3.56
C MET A 1 -11.79 -12.15 -2.83
N ILE A 2 -11.59 -11.05 -2.08
CA ILE A 2 -10.29 -10.74 -1.42
C ILE A 2 -9.88 -11.83 -0.43
N THR A 3 -10.80 -12.26 0.43
CA THR A 3 -10.58 -13.39 1.36
C THR A 3 -10.18 -14.66 0.61
N ASP A 4 -10.87 -15.00 -0.48
CA ASP A 4 -10.58 -16.19 -1.29
C ASP A 4 -9.22 -16.08 -1.97
N PHE A 5 -8.89 -14.90 -2.51
CA PHE A 5 -7.58 -14.59 -3.08
C PHE A 5 -6.47 -14.84 -2.05
N LEU A 6 -6.60 -14.28 -0.85
CA LEU A 6 -5.61 -14.44 0.22
C LEU A 6 -5.49 -15.87 0.73
N HIS A 7 -6.59 -16.64 0.77
CA HIS A 7 -6.52 -18.07 1.09
C HIS A 7 -5.75 -18.87 0.02
N ASN A 8 -5.81 -18.46 -1.24
CA ASN A 8 -5.14 -19.12 -2.35
C ASN A 8 -3.70 -18.63 -2.59
N CYS A 9 -3.33 -17.45 -2.09
CA CYS A 9 -1.91 -17.07 -1.97
C CYS A 9 -1.25 -18.07 -1.02
N GLY A 10 -0.24 -18.80 -1.50
CA GLY A 10 0.40 -19.95 -0.84
C GLY A 10 0.94 -19.74 0.59
N ASP A 11 2.10 -20.28 0.93
CA ASP A 11 2.64 -20.20 2.30
C ASP A 11 3.33 -18.85 2.58
N VAL A 12 2.58 -17.76 2.39
CA VAL A 12 2.95 -16.39 2.74
C VAL A 12 2.31 -15.99 4.06
N GLU A 13 3.01 -15.18 4.86
CA GLU A 13 2.46 -14.64 6.10
C GLU A 13 1.30 -13.68 5.77
N LYS A 14 0.13 -13.96 6.34
CA LYS A 14 -1.11 -13.21 6.07
C LYS A 14 -2.02 -13.24 7.29
N GLY A 15 -2.89 -12.25 7.40
CA GLY A 15 -3.87 -12.19 8.47
C GLY A 15 -5.19 -11.55 8.06
N PHE A 16 -6.22 -11.93 8.79
CA PHE A 16 -7.60 -11.54 8.60
C PHE A 16 -8.02 -10.81 9.88
N VAL A 17 -8.09 -9.48 9.83
CA VAL A 17 -8.33 -8.64 11.01
C VAL A 17 -9.82 -8.54 11.31
N GLY A 18 -10.63 -8.49 10.25
CA GLY A 18 -12.08 -8.46 10.35
C GLY A 18 -12.74 -8.79 9.01
N ASN A 19 -13.98 -8.35 8.84
CA ASN A 19 -14.77 -8.65 7.64
C ASN A 19 -14.34 -7.84 6.40
N SER A 20 -13.61 -6.74 6.61
CA SER A 20 -13.22 -5.79 5.57
C SER A 20 -11.75 -5.38 5.65
N GLU A 21 -10.93 -6.09 6.45
CA GLU A 21 -9.52 -5.74 6.66
C GLU A 21 -8.65 -6.98 6.73
N TRP A 22 -7.56 -6.95 5.97
CA TRP A 22 -6.59 -8.01 5.79
C TRP A 22 -5.17 -7.44 5.70
N TRP A 23 -4.19 -8.33 5.83
CA TRP A 23 -2.81 -8.00 5.48
C TRP A 23 -2.09 -9.23 4.95
N ILE A 24 -1.04 -8.98 4.17
CA ILE A 24 -0.15 -9.99 3.59
C ILE A 24 1.27 -9.44 3.60
N VAL A 25 2.25 -10.30 3.85
CA VAL A 25 3.67 -9.98 3.70
C VAL A 25 4.11 -10.39 2.30
N SER A 26 4.66 -9.45 1.55
CA SER A 26 5.24 -9.68 0.22
C SER A 26 6.67 -9.16 0.22
N GLY A 27 7.65 -10.07 0.17
CA GLY A 27 9.05 -9.73 0.40
C GLY A 27 9.27 -9.28 1.86
N SER A 28 9.83 -8.08 2.04
CA SER A 28 10.04 -7.43 3.34
C SER A 28 8.82 -6.61 3.80
N VAL A 29 7.88 -6.34 2.89
CA VAL A 29 6.83 -5.34 3.06
C VAL A 29 5.54 -5.97 3.55
N LYS A 30 4.97 -5.41 4.62
CA LYS A 30 3.61 -5.71 5.07
C LYS A 30 2.60 -4.84 4.33
N VAL A 31 1.83 -5.46 3.44
CA VAL A 31 0.75 -4.82 2.68
C VAL A 31 -0.56 -5.01 3.44
N GLN A 32 -1.24 -3.89 3.71
CA GLN A 32 -2.58 -3.82 4.29
C GLN A 32 -3.61 -3.68 3.17
N ILE A 33 -4.70 -4.41 3.29
CA ILE A 33 -5.80 -4.41 2.32
C ILE A 33 -7.07 -4.19 3.11
N PHE A 34 -7.90 -3.21 2.74
CA PHE A 34 -9.18 -3.01 3.37
C PHE A 34 -10.21 -2.40 2.44
N LEU A 35 -11.49 -2.58 2.78
CA LEU A 35 -12.61 -1.92 2.13
C LEU A 35 -13.07 -0.74 2.99
N THR A 36 -13.39 0.40 2.36
CA THR A 36 -13.89 1.59 3.08
C THR A 36 -15.23 1.36 3.76
N ASN A 37 -16.07 0.50 3.17
CA ASN A 37 -17.34 0.03 3.74
C ASN A 37 -17.69 -1.37 3.18
N LEU A 38 -18.89 -1.87 3.47
CA LEU A 38 -19.40 -3.17 2.99
C LEU A 38 -20.52 -3.03 1.94
N GLU A 39 -20.69 -1.84 1.37
CA GLU A 39 -21.75 -1.50 0.41
C GLU A 39 -21.25 -1.58 -1.04
N GLU A 40 -22.14 -1.44 -2.03
CA GLU A 40 -21.77 -1.53 -3.46
C GLU A 40 -20.79 -0.44 -3.90
N ASN A 41 -20.76 0.69 -3.21
CA ASN A 41 -19.85 1.80 -3.46
C ASN A 41 -18.52 1.69 -2.69
N ALA A 42 -18.21 0.52 -2.11
CA ALA A 42 -16.98 0.31 -1.39
C ALA A 42 -15.76 0.64 -2.27
N GLU A 43 -14.74 1.22 -1.65
CA GLU A 43 -13.44 1.38 -2.26
C GLU A 43 -12.48 0.35 -1.67
N LEU A 44 -11.73 -0.30 -2.54
CA LEU A 44 -10.54 -1.04 -2.17
C LEU A 44 -9.44 -0.03 -1.83
N VAL A 45 -8.86 -0.18 -0.65
CA VAL A 45 -7.61 0.47 -0.27
C VAL A 45 -6.57 -0.61 -0.05
N VAL A 46 -5.48 -0.52 -0.80
CA VAL A 46 -4.26 -1.30 -0.56
C VAL A 46 -3.18 -0.33 -0.15
N ALA A 47 -2.46 -0.61 0.93
CA ALA A 47 -1.47 0.32 1.48
C ALA A 47 -0.28 -0.40 2.13
N ALA A 48 0.88 0.23 2.11
CA ALA A 48 2.06 -0.22 2.84
C ALA A 48 2.66 0.96 3.62
N ASN A 49 3.13 0.69 4.84
CA ASN A 49 3.92 1.65 5.60
C ASN A 49 5.38 1.53 5.14
N LEU A 50 6.03 2.66 4.84
CA LEU A 50 7.47 2.67 4.52
C LEU A 50 8.29 2.83 5.80
N PHE A 51 8.16 3.97 6.46
CA PHE A 51 8.81 4.24 7.73
C PHE A 51 7.98 5.22 8.56
N GLN A 52 8.21 5.19 9.86
CA GLN A 52 7.71 6.19 10.78
C GLN A 52 8.64 7.40 10.76
N TYR A 53 8.10 8.61 10.67
CA TYR A 53 8.90 9.82 10.80
C TYR A 53 9.49 9.90 12.22
N PRO A 54 10.82 9.96 12.39
CA PRO A 54 11.41 10.28 13.68
C PRO A 54 11.13 11.75 14.04
N VAL A 55 11.22 12.63 13.03
CA VAL A 55 10.82 14.03 13.05
C VAL A 55 10.27 14.37 11.67
N GLN A 56 9.21 15.19 11.60
CA GLN A 56 8.64 15.60 10.32
C GLN A 56 9.64 16.49 9.55
N LYS A 57 10.05 16.06 8.35
CA LYS A 57 10.97 16.79 7.47
C LYS A 57 10.24 17.29 6.23
N ALA A 58 10.15 18.61 6.06
CA ALA A 58 9.42 19.24 4.94
C ALA A 58 10.00 18.85 3.57
N GLU A 59 11.32 18.68 3.48
CA GLU A 59 12.02 18.27 2.25
C GLU A 59 11.60 16.88 1.75
N ILE A 60 11.34 15.93 2.66
CA ILE A 60 10.83 14.60 2.31
C ILE A 60 9.43 14.73 1.74
N ASN A 61 8.57 15.49 2.44
CA ASN A 61 7.19 15.70 2.04
C ASN A 61 7.09 16.36 0.66
N GLU A 62 7.92 17.38 0.39
CA GLU A 62 7.98 18.00 -0.93
C GLU A 62 8.46 17.02 -2.00
N TYR A 63 9.45 16.18 -1.70
CA TYR A 63 9.98 15.20 -2.64
C TYR A 63 8.93 14.14 -3.02
N VAL A 64 8.26 13.55 -2.04
CA VAL A 64 7.24 12.51 -2.31
C VAL A 64 5.99 13.10 -3.00
N LEU A 65 5.61 14.34 -2.68
CA LEU A 65 4.54 15.04 -3.38
C LEU A 65 4.90 15.31 -4.85
N LYS A 66 6.16 15.65 -5.15
CA LYS A 66 6.62 15.75 -6.54
C LYS A 66 6.56 14.40 -7.27
N LEU A 67 6.88 13.30 -6.60
CA LEU A 67 6.76 11.96 -7.18
C LEU A 67 5.30 11.58 -7.49
N ASN A 68 4.36 11.92 -6.61
CA ASN A 68 2.92 11.74 -6.86
C ASN A 68 2.45 12.43 -8.15
N GLY A 69 3.07 13.56 -8.52
CA GLY A 69 2.77 14.27 -9.77
C GLY A 69 3.34 13.63 -11.04
N THR A 70 3.97 12.44 -10.95
CA THR A 70 4.59 11.74 -12.09
C THR A 70 3.83 10.47 -12.47
N LEU A 71 4.08 9.95 -13.67
CA LEU A 71 3.53 8.65 -14.13
C LEU A 71 4.33 7.43 -13.63
N LYS A 72 5.31 7.62 -12.75
CA LYS A 72 6.23 6.55 -12.33
C LYS A 72 5.60 5.56 -11.35
N LEU A 73 4.62 6.00 -10.57
CA LEU A 73 4.06 5.21 -9.45
C LEU A 73 2.90 4.29 -9.84
N LYS A 74 2.56 4.17 -11.13
CA LYS A 74 1.53 3.22 -11.64
C LYS A 74 0.19 3.27 -10.88
N GLY A 75 -0.26 4.46 -10.50
CA GLY A 75 -1.51 4.68 -9.73
C GLY A 75 -1.36 4.59 -8.21
N VAL A 76 -0.19 4.18 -7.71
CA VAL A 76 0.16 4.29 -6.28
C VAL A 76 0.49 5.74 -5.95
N SER A 77 0.11 6.18 -4.75
CA SER A 77 0.41 7.52 -4.25
C SER A 77 1.01 7.45 -2.84
N PHE A 78 1.99 8.30 -2.59
CA PHE A 78 2.49 8.57 -1.24
C PHE A 78 1.46 9.35 -0.42
N GLY A 79 1.37 9.03 0.86
CA GLY A 79 0.56 9.75 1.85
C GLY A 79 1.19 9.70 3.24
N ILE A 80 0.59 10.41 4.19
CA ILE A 80 1.01 10.38 5.59
C ILE A 80 -0.18 9.95 6.44
N ARG A 81 0.01 8.92 7.26
CA ARG A 81 -1.01 8.41 8.19
C ARG A 81 -0.36 8.03 9.52
N ASN A 82 -0.84 8.56 10.64
CA ASN A 82 -0.33 8.25 11.98
C ASN A 82 1.21 8.39 12.09
N GLN A 83 1.78 9.49 11.59
CA GLN A 83 3.23 9.72 11.52
C GLN A 83 4.03 8.69 10.71
N HIS A 84 3.39 7.87 9.88
CA HIS A 84 4.05 7.01 8.91
C HIS A 84 3.93 7.62 7.53
N LEU A 85 5.02 7.58 6.77
CA LEU A 85 4.93 7.70 5.32
C LEU A 85 4.37 6.37 4.79
N ILE A 86 3.33 6.46 3.98
CA ILE A 86 2.66 5.30 3.41
C ILE A 86 2.63 5.40 1.89
N LEU A 87 2.56 4.26 1.23
CA LEU A 87 2.08 4.13 -0.14
C LEU A 87 0.66 3.59 -0.10
N SER A 88 -0.18 4.06 -1.01
CA SER A 88 -1.54 3.56 -1.14
C SER A 88 -2.02 3.55 -2.58
N TYR A 89 -2.90 2.60 -2.87
CA TYR A 89 -3.68 2.50 -4.09
C TYR A 89 -5.14 2.43 -3.66
N ILE A 90 -5.97 3.31 -4.23
CA ILE A 90 -7.38 3.42 -3.88
C ILE A 90 -8.19 3.38 -5.17
N ARG A 91 -9.22 2.52 -5.21
CA ARG A 91 -10.18 2.48 -6.31
C ARG A 91 -11.53 1.89 -5.87
N PRO A 92 -12.61 2.12 -6.62
CA PRO A 92 -13.86 1.37 -6.45
C PRO A 92 -13.65 -0.14 -6.62
N VAL A 93 -14.37 -0.95 -5.83
CA VAL A 93 -14.38 -2.42 -5.99
C VAL A 93 -15.17 -2.88 -7.22
N GLN A 94 -15.98 -1.99 -7.79
CA GLN A 94 -16.73 -2.28 -9.01
C GLN A 94 -15.76 -2.72 -10.12
N GLU A 95 -16.08 -3.85 -10.76
CA GLU A 95 -15.28 -4.47 -11.83
C GLU A 95 -13.85 -4.85 -11.41
N LEU A 96 -13.56 -4.94 -10.11
CA LEU A 96 -12.29 -5.48 -9.64
C LEU A 96 -12.26 -6.99 -9.85
N ASP A 97 -11.27 -7.47 -10.60
CA ASP A 97 -11.00 -8.89 -10.77
C ASP A 97 -9.81 -9.36 -9.93
N PRO A 98 -9.62 -10.69 -9.75
CA PRO A 98 -8.53 -11.23 -8.95
C PRO A 98 -7.12 -10.94 -9.50
N GLU A 99 -6.93 -10.90 -10.82
CA GLU A 99 -5.62 -10.63 -11.43
C GLU A 99 -5.21 -9.18 -11.19
N GLU A 100 -6.17 -8.27 -11.26
CA GLU A 100 -5.95 -6.87 -10.95
C GLU A 100 -5.67 -6.65 -9.47
N LEU A 101 -6.38 -7.34 -8.56
CA LEU A 101 -6.08 -7.30 -7.13
C LEU A 101 -4.65 -7.78 -6.85
N GLU A 102 -4.23 -8.89 -7.46
CA GLU A 102 -2.86 -9.40 -7.38
C GLU A 102 -1.85 -8.36 -7.87
N TRP A 103 -2.12 -7.75 -9.02
CA TRP A 103 -1.27 -6.73 -9.61
C TRP A 103 -1.15 -5.47 -8.73
N ILE A 104 -2.24 -5.03 -8.09
CA ILE A 104 -2.23 -3.88 -7.16
C ILE A 104 -1.34 -4.21 -5.95
N ILE A 105 -1.53 -5.39 -5.34
CA ILE A 105 -0.74 -5.84 -4.18
C ILE A 105 0.74 -5.93 -4.55
N ALA A 106 1.07 -6.56 -5.68
CA ALA A 106 2.44 -6.69 -6.17
C ALA A 106 3.06 -5.32 -6.48
N SER A 107 2.30 -4.41 -7.10
CA SER A 107 2.78 -3.07 -7.43
C SER A 107 3.13 -2.26 -6.18
N ILE A 108 2.29 -2.31 -5.14
CA ILE A 108 2.60 -1.66 -3.86
C ILE A 108 3.81 -2.30 -3.20
N ALA A 109 3.90 -3.63 -3.17
CA ALA A 109 5.04 -4.31 -2.54
C ALA A 109 6.37 -3.92 -3.20
N VAL A 110 6.44 -3.95 -4.54
CA VAL A 110 7.65 -3.59 -5.29
C VAL A 110 8.02 -2.13 -5.09
N ILE A 111 7.06 -1.21 -5.17
CA ILE A 111 7.35 0.22 -4.99
C ILE A 111 7.72 0.50 -3.53
N ALA A 112 7.09 -0.17 -2.56
CA ALA A 112 7.42 0.01 -1.15
C ALA A 112 8.84 -0.43 -0.82
N ASP A 113 9.24 -1.62 -1.29
CA ASP A 113 10.58 -2.20 -1.10
C ASP A 113 11.67 -1.39 -1.86
N GLU A 114 11.30 -0.66 -2.92
CA GLU A 114 12.23 0.27 -3.59
C GLU A 114 12.44 1.56 -2.79
N TYR A 115 11.37 2.09 -2.19
CA TYR A 115 11.36 3.44 -1.62
C TYR A 115 11.59 3.50 -0.11
N ASP A 116 11.40 2.43 0.64
CA ASP A 116 11.64 2.41 2.09
C ASP A 116 13.11 2.70 2.42
N ASP A 117 14.04 1.90 1.91
CA ASP A 117 15.47 2.05 2.12
C ASP A 117 16.01 3.30 1.40
N PHE A 118 15.58 3.54 0.16
CA PHE A 118 16.05 4.68 -0.63
C PHE A 118 15.76 6.02 0.04
N LEU A 119 14.56 6.21 0.60
CA LEU A 119 14.20 7.47 1.25
C LEU A 119 14.93 7.62 2.60
N ILE A 120 15.14 6.54 3.34
CA ILE A 120 15.92 6.55 4.59
C ILE A 120 17.36 6.98 4.30
N GLU A 121 18.00 6.37 3.29
CA GLU A 121 19.37 6.70 2.89
C GLU A 121 19.47 8.14 2.35
N LYS A 122 18.57 8.52 1.44
CA LYS A 122 18.60 9.84 0.79
C LYS A 122 18.48 11.00 1.77
N PHE A 123 17.70 10.83 2.84
CA PHE A 123 17.38 11.90 3.78
C PHE A 123 18.00 11.70 5.17
N ASN A 124 18.88 10.72 5.34
CA ASN A 124 19.52 10.36 6.61
C ASN A 124 18.50 10.35 7.77
N LEU A 125 17.55 9.43 7.68
CA LEU A 125 16.53 9.20 8.70
C LEU A 125 17.02 8.31 9.85
#